data_AF-A0A1V5KGQ0-F1
#
_entry.id   AF-A0A1V5KGQ0-F1
#
_cell.length_a   1.000
_cell.length_b   1.000
_cell.length_c   1.000
_cell.angle_alpha   90.00
_cell.angle_beta   90.00
_cell.angle_gamma   90.00
#
_symmetry.space_group_name_H-M   'P 1'
#
loop_
_entity.id
_entity.type
_entity.pdbx_description
1 polymer ?
#
loop_
_entity_poly.entity_id
_entity_poly.type
_entity_poly.pdbx_seq_one_letter_code
_entity_poly.pdbx_strand_id
1 'polypeptide(L)'
;MAVLLSAMKIKKQKLTEQRFMMFGQGQAGVGIARQIITGLVKEGLSYREACGRVYGVDKDGLLLQGMPVSEEQKPLLKSQEEIAGWKVARADRITLLEAIRNSKATVLFGVTGQAGAFDDEVLAAMAANTPLPLIMPLSNPTAKAECTPETIARATNGNYLCATGSPFKPVMVNGRERAVSQCNNLYIFPGVGLGALISGSPRVTDRMFMAASEALSNLVTAEELNSGKLLPHISKIRYVSSQVALAVAREARESGLGARGDDEKLLQMILNAMWEPKYLPLRYQKPDFSF
;
A
#
# COMPACT_ATOMS: atom_id res chain seq x y z
N MET A 1 1.31 -1.96 -0.40
CA MET A 1 2.43 -2.90 -0.17
C MET A 1 3.80 -2.23 -0.27
N ALA A 2 4.16 -1.53 -1.37
CA ALA A 2 5.47 -0.88 -1.48
C ALA A 2 5.85 0.00 -0.27
N VAL A 3 4.93 0.85 0.19
CA VAL A 3 5.10 1.67 1.42
C VAL A 3 5.38 0.82 2.66
N LEU A 4 4.71 -0.34 2.80
CA LEU A 4 4.94 -1.24 3.93
C LEU A 4 6.35 -1.82 3.89
N LEU A 5 6.80 -2.26 2.72
CA LEU A 5 8.16 -2.79 2.54
C LEU A 5 9.21 -1.72 2.87
N SER A 6 9.02 -0.48 2.39
CA SER A 6 9.88 0.65 2.76
C SER A 6 9.87 0.92 4.27
N ALA A 7 8.68 0.89 4.90
CA ALA A 7 8.54 1.09 6.33
C ALA A 7 9.24 -0.02 7.14
N MET A 8 9.17 -1.27 6.69
CA MET A 8 9.86 -2.40 7.31
C MET A 8 11.38 -2.24 7.27
N LYS A 9 11.93 -1.69 6.18
CA LYS A 9 13.37 -1.35 6.10
C LYS A 9 13.79 -0.33 7.17
N ILE A 10 12.95 0.70 7.41
CA ILE A 10 13.20 1.69 8.47
C ILE A 10 13.06 1.04 9.86
N LYS A 11 12.00 0.24 10.06
CA LYS A 11 11.73 -0.45 11.33
C LYS A 11 12.74 -1.56 11.65
N LYS A 12 13.45 -2.07 10.64
CA LYS A 12 14.30 -3.27 10.71
C LYS A 12 13.54 -4.48 11.26
N GLN A 13 12.30 -4.63 10.80
CA GLN A 13 11.36 -5.68 11.22
C GLN A 13 10.79 -6.38 9.99
N LYS A 14 10.28 -7.60 10.16
CA LYS A 14 9.60 -8.36 9.10
C LYS A 14 8.12 -8.00 9.01
N LEU A 15 7.47 -8.23 7.85
CA LEU A 15 6.01 -8.10 7.77
C LEU A 15 5.33 -9.09 8.72
N THR A 16 5.90 -10.30 8.88
CA THR A 16 5.42 -11.33 9.81
C THR A 16 5.52 -10.97 11.28
N GLU A 17 6.09 -9.82 11.64
CA GLU A 17 6.13 -9.31 13.01
C GLU A 17 5.05 -8.24 13.25
N GLN A 18 4.41 -7.76 12.19
CA GLN A 18 3.41 -6.69 12.27
C GLN A 18 1.99 -7.23 12.47
N ARG A 19 1.13 -6.32 12.90
CA ARG A 19 -0.32 -6.52 13.00
C ARG A 19 -1.02 -5.34 12.33
N PHE A 20 -1.92 -5.63 11.40
CA PHE A 20 -2.47 -4.66 10.46
C PHE A 20 -3.93 -4.38 10.80
N MET A 21 -4.24 -3.12 11.11
CA MET A 21 -5.59 -2.64 11.32
C MET A 21 -6.09 -1.92 10.06
N MET A 22 -7.16 -2.44 9.48
CA MET A 22 -7.81 -1.90 8.29
C MET A 22 -9.13 -1.24 8.70
N PHE A 23 -9.19 0.09 8.68
CA PHE A 23 -10.43 0.85 8.89
C PHE A 23 -11.07 1.15 7.53
N GLY A 24 -12.22 0.51 7.28
CA GLY A 24 -12.93 0.47 6.00
C GLY A 24 -12.69 -0.83 5.23
N GLN A 25 -13.76 -1.54 4.90
CA GLN A 25 -13.72 -2.83 4.19
C GLN A 25 -14.49 -2.82 2.87
N GLY A 26 -14.51 -1.66 2.20
CA GLY A 26 -14.87 -1.57 0.78
C GLY A 26 -13.78 -2.12 -0.15
N GLN A 27 -13.88 -1.84 -1.45
CA GLN A 27 -12.96 -2.37 -2.47
C GLN A 27 -11.47 -2.12 -2.16
N ALA A 28 -11.12 -0.90 -1.74
CA ALA A 28 -9.74 -0.55 -1.40
C ALA A 28 -9.22 -1.33 -0.18
N GLY A 29 -10.04 -1.41 0.89
CA GLY A 29 -9.67 -2.11 2.12
C GLY A 29 -9.43 -3.59 1.90
N VAL A 30 -10.36 -4.24 1.20
CA VAL A 30 -10.26 -5.66 0.82
C VAL A 30 -9.04 -5.91 -0.07
N GLY A 31 -8.80 -5.07 -1.08
CA GLY A 31 -7.66 -5.22 -1.98
C GLY A 31 -6.31 -5.07 -1.26
N ILE A 32 -6.19 -4.08 -0.38
CA ILE A 32 -4.98 -3.89 0.45
C ILE A 32 -4.78 -5.09 1.38
N ALA A 33 -5.84 -5.53 2.05
CA ALA A 33 -5.80 -6.66 2.98
C ALA A 33 -5.37 -7.97 2.27
N ARG A 34 -5.92 -8.26 1.09
CA ARG A 34 -5.49 -9.38 0.25
C ARG A 34 -4.00 -9.29 -0.08
N GLN A 35 -3.52 -8.11 -0.50
CA GLN A 35 -2.11 -7.94 -0.83
C GLN A 35 -1.20 -8.13 0.40
N ILE A 36 -1.64 -7.69 1.59
CA ILE A 36 -0.92 -7.92 2.85
C ILE A 36 -0.84 -9.42 3.16
N ILE A 37 -1.95 -10.13 3.07
CA ILE A 37 -2.00 -11.59 3.29
C ILE A 37 -1.06 -12.30 2.31
N THR A 38 -1.09 -11.95 1.02
CA THR A 38 -0.14 -12.50 0.02
C THR A 38 1.32 -12.23 0.41
N GLY A 39 1.63 -11.04 0.93
CA GLY A 39 2.98 -10.71 1.39
C GLY A 39 3.41 -11.52 2.61
N LEU A 40 2.52 -11.70 3.58
CA LEU A 40 2.77 -12.50 4.77
C LEU A 40 2.99 -13.98 4.45
N VAL A 41 2.20 -14.53 3.50
CA VAL A 41 2.39 -15.90 3.01
C VAL A 41 3.71 -16.04 2.27
N LYS A 42 4.08 -15.05 1.45
CA LYS A 42 5.38 -15.02 0.76
C LYS A 42 6.56 -15.01 1.76
N GLU A 43 6.41 -14.35 2.91
CA GLU A 43 7.42 -14.36 3.98
C GLU A 43 7.38 -15.63 4.87
N GLY A 44 6.51 -16.60 4.56
CA GLY A 44 6.54 -17.94 5.15
C GLY A 44 5.43 -18.25 6.16
N LEU A 45 4.47 -17.35 6.39
CA LEU A 45 3.29 -17.69 7.20
C LEU A 45 2.33 -18.59 6.42
N SER A 46 1.61 -19.47 7.13
CA SER A 46 0.43 -20.10 6.54
C SER A 46 -0.64 -19.05 6.24
N TYR A 47 -1.54 -19.35 5.30
CA TYR A 47 -2.67 -18.48 4.98
C TYR A 47 -3.51 -18.12 6.22
N ARG A 48 -3.74 -19.10 7.10
CA ARG A 48 -4.49 -18.90 8.36
C ARG A 48 -3.77 -17.93 9.30
N GLU A 49 -2.46 -18.10 9.49
CA GLU A 49 -1.67 -17.18 10.31
C GLU A 49 -1.63 -15.77 9.72
N ALA A 50 -1.48 -15.65 8.40
CA ALA A 50 -1.51 -14.37 7.70
C ALA A 50 -2.84 -13.63 7.90
N CYS A 51 -3.97 -14.34 7.73
CA CYS A 51 -5.30 -13.80 8.03
C CYS A 51 -5.42 -13.37 9.50
N GLY A 52 -4.85 -14.15 10.43
CA GLY A 52 -4.78 -13.84 11.86
C GLY A 52 -4.05 -12.54 12.20
N ARG A 53 -3.22 -11.99 11.29
CA ARG A 53 -2.50 -10.71 11.49
C ARG A 53 -3.24 -9.48 10.95
N VAL A 54 -4.30 -9.67 10.18
CA VAL A 54 -5.06 -8.58 9.56
C VAL A 54 -6.43 -8.48 10.21
N TYR A 55 -6.78 -7.29 10.66
CA TYR A 55 -8.02 -6.98 11.37
C TYR A 55 -8.80 -5.94 10.57
N GLY A 56 -10.05 -6.24 10.24
CA GLY A 56 -10.92 -5.33 9.51
C GLY A 56 -12.00 -4.74 10.40
N VAL A 57 -12.13 -3.42 10.41
CA VAL A 57 -13.19 -2.68 11.09
C VAL A 57 -13.97 -1.88 10.07
N ASP A 58 -15.30 -2.01 10.08
CA ASP A 58 -16.22 -1.24 9.23
C ASP A 58 -17.32 -0.58 10.10
N LYS A 59 -18.40 -0.06 9.51
CA LYS A 59 -19.52 0.65 10.17
C LYS A 59 -20.12 -0.10 11.37
N ASP A 60 -20.14 -1.43 11.31
CA ASP A 60 -20.71 -2.31 12.32
C ASP A 60 -19.66 -2.82 13.32
N GLY A 61 -18.43 -2.33 13.26
CA GLY A 61 -17.32 -2.73 14.13
C GLY A 61 -16.33 -3.69 13.46
N LEU A 62 -15.53 -4.37 14.27
CA LEU A 62 -14.63 -5.44 13.83
C LEU A 62 -15.42 -6.53 13.12
N LEU A 63 -14.89 -7.03 12.00
CA LEU A 63 -15.46 -8.15 11.27
C LEU A 63 -15.36 -9.44 12.10
N LEU A 64 -16.51 -9.98 12.51
CA LEU A 64 -16.65 -11.20 13.30
C LEU A 64 -17.37 -12.29 12.52
N GLN A 65 -17.05 -13.55 12.81
CA GLN A 65 -17.78 -14.68 12.26
C GLN A 65 -19.29 -14.57 12.58
N GLY A 66 -20.12 -14.89 11.59
CA GLY A 66 -21.59 -14.74 11.68
C GLY A 66 -22.13 -13.41 11.14
N MET A 67 -21.28 -12.40 10.89
CA MET A 67 -21.71 -11.18 10.22
C MET A 67 -22.00 -11.43 8.73
N PRO A 68 -23.01 -10.75 8.14
CA PRO A 68 -23.28 -10.80 6.71
C PRO A 68 -22.22 -9.98 5.95
N VAL A 69 -21.21 -10.65 5.40
CA VAL A 69 -20.07 -10.03 4.69
C VAL A 69 -19.90 -10.60 3.29
N SER A 70 -19.16 -9.89 2.42
CA SER A 70 -18.81 -10.41 1.09
C SER A 70 -17.78 -11.54 1.17
N GLU A 71 -17.65 -12.33 0.12
CA GLU A 71 -16.66 -13.42 0.04
C GLU A 71 -15.22 -12.93 0.27
N GLU A 72 -14.90 -11.75 -0.23
CA GLU A 72 -13.57 -11.16 -0.13
C GLU A 72 -13.25 -10.64 1.27
N GLN A 73 -14.26 -10.39 2.10
CA GLN A 73 -14.11 -9.99 3.49
C GLN A 73 -13.95 -11.18 4.44
N LYS A 74 -14.40 -12.38 4.05
CA LYS A 74 -14.33 -13.60 4.87
C LYS A 74 -12.95 -13.90 5.48
N PRO A 75 -11.82 -13.69 4.75
CA PRO A 75 -10.49 -13.90 5.32
C PRO A 75 -10.18 -13.04 6.54
N LEU A 76 -10.91 -11.95 6.77
CA LEU A 76 -10.68 -11.01 7.86
C LEU A 76 -11.57 -11.25 9.08
N LEU A 77 -12.55 -12.15 8.99
CA LEU A 77 -13.46 -12.46 10.08
C LEU A 77 -12.70 -13.07 11.26
N LYS A 78 -12.95 -12.56 12.46
CA LYS A 78 -12.42 -13.12 13.72
C LYS A 78 -13.45 -14.02 14.38
N SER A 79 -12.98 -15.17 14.82
CA SER A 79 -13.74 -16.12 15.63
C SER A 79 -13.90 -15.61 17.06
N GLN A 80 -14.88 -16.15 17.79
CA GLN A 80 -15.08 -15.80 19.20
C GLN A 80 -13.89 -16.24 20.05
N GLU A 81 -13.24 -17.35 19.68
CA GLU A 81 -12.04 -17.85 20.34
C GLU A 81 -10.86 -16.88 20.19
N GLU A 82 -10.68 -16.26 19.02
CA GLU A 82 -9.63 -15.26 18.78
C GLU A 82 -9.80 -14.00 19.63
N ILE A 83 -11.04 -13.66 20.00
CA ILE A 83 -11.37 -12.44 20.74
C ILE A 83 -11.80 -12.67 22.19
N ALA A 84 -11.83 -13.92 22.68
CA ALA A 84 -12.40 -14.27 23.99
C ALA A 84 -11.76 -13.51 25.17
N GLY A 85 -10.48 -13.13 25.06
CA GLY A 85 -9.75 -12.37 26.09
C GLY A 85 -9.75 -10.85 25.88
N TRP A 86 -10.47 -10.34 24.89
CA TRP A 86 -10.43 -8.92 24.54
C TRP A 86 -11.27 -8.09 25.53
N LYS A 87 -10.73 -6.97 25.98
CA LYS A 87 -11.46 -6.00 26.79
C LYS A 87 -12.29 -5.12 25.87
N VAL A 88 -13.60 -5.38 25.82
CA VAL A 88 -14.56 -4.69 24.97
C VAL A 88 -15.82 -4.35 25.74
N ALA A 89 -16.45 -3.21 25.45
CA ALA A 89 -17.72 -2.82 26.05
C ALA A 89 -18.89 -3.65 25.52
N ARG A 90 -18.83 -4.03 24.24
CA ARG A 90 -19.84 -4.79 23.52
C ARG A 90 -19.20 -5.85 22.62
N ALA A 91 -19.45 -7.12 22.91
CA ALA A 91 -18.88 -8.24 22.14
C ALA A 91 -19.43 -8.32 20.70
N ASP A 92 -20.64 -7.82 20.47
CA ASP A 92 -21.31 -7.78 19.16
C ASP A 92 -20.88 -6.59 18.29
N ARG A 93 -20.20 -5.59 18.88
CA ARG A 93 -19.79 -4.36 18.20
C ARG A 93 -18.48 -3.81 18.77
N ILE A 94 -17.37 -4.42 18.37
CA ILE A 94 -16.03 -4.01 18.78
C ILE A 94 -15.61 -2.79 17.96
N THR A 95 -15.28 -1.68 18.63
CA THR A 95 -14.86 -0.42 17.99
C THR A 95 -13.43 -0.48 17.45
N LEU A 96 -13.06 0.51 16.61
CA LEU A 96 -11.69 0.65 16.10
C LEU A 96 -10.66 0.73 17.23
N LEU A 97 -10.92 1.57 18.24
CA LEU A 97 -10.01 1.78 19.37
C LEU A 97 -9.82 0.51 20.20
N GLU A 98 -10.91 -0.20 20.50
CA GLU A 98 -10.85 -1.49 21.20
C GLU A 98 -10.09 -2.53 20.38
N ALA A 99 -10.37 -2.62 19.08
CA ALA A 99 -9.67 -3.53 18.20
C ALA A 99 -8.16 -3.24 18.16
N ILE A 100 -7.74 -1.98 18.09
CA ILE A 100 -6.32 -1.58 18.12
C ILE A 100 -5.67 -1.98 19.45
N ARG A 101 -6.30 -1.65 20.57
CA ARG A 101 -5.77 -1.92 21.92
C ARG A 101 -5.59 -3.41 22.20
N ASN A 102 -6.54 -4.23 21.75
CA ASN A 102 -6.53 -5.67 22.00
C ASN A 102 -5.67 -6.44 20.98
N SER A 103 -5.76 -6.09 19.69
CA SER A 103 -4.94 -6.73 18.65
C SER A 103 -3.45 -6.37 18.75
N LYS A 104 -3.10 -5.26 19.42
CA LYS A 104 -1.73 -4.69 19.41
C LYS A 104 -1.29 -4.30 17.99
N ALA A 105 -2.20 -3.69 17.23
CA ALA A 105 -1.93 -3.22 15.88
C ALA A 105 -0.71 -2.28 15.83
N THR A 106 0.16 -2.49 14.84
CA THR A 106 1.38 -1.70 14.61
C THR A 106 1.34 -0.90 13.31
N VAL A 107 0.39 -1.25 12.43
CA VAL A 107 0.09 -0.56 11.18
C VAL A 107 -1.40 -0.27 11.12
N LEU A 108 -1.78 0.96 10.79
CA LEU A 108 -3.17 1.40 10.65
C LEU A 108 -3.42 1.99 9.26
N PHE A 109 -4.45 1.50 8.57
CA PHE A 109 -4.90 2.01 7.28
C PHE A 109 -6.30 2.60 7.42
N GLY A 110 -6.50 3.78 6.84
CA GLY A 110 -7.80 4.42 6.70
C GLY A 110 -8.19 4.48 5.23
N VAL A 111 -9.33 3.89 4.89
CA VAL A 111 -9.88 3.86 3.52
C VAL A 111 -11.41 4.04 3.54
N THR A 112 -11.90 4.90 4.44
CA THR A 112 -13.35 5.09 4.70
C THR A 112 -13.91 6.36 4.08
N GLY A 113 -13.09 7.40 3.98
CA GLY A 113 -13.55 8.75 3.64
C GLY A 113 -14.17 9.47 4.84
N GLN A 114 -14.03 8.90 6.05
CA GLN A 114 -14.51 9.51 7.28
C GLN A 114 -13.40 10.39 7.88
N ALA A 115 -13.54 11.70 7.67
CA ALA A 115 -12.62 12.67 8.22
C ALA A 115 -12.61 12.64 9.75
N GLY A 116 -11.42 12.69 10.36
CA GLY A 116 -11.25 12.73 11.81
C GLY A 116 -11.46 11.38 12.51
N ALA A 117 -11.60 10.27 11.79
CA ALA A 117 -11.76 8.94 12.38
C ALA A 117 -10.52 8.47 13.18
N PHE A 118 -9.33 8.99 12.85
CA PHE A 118 -8.10 8.71 13.61
C PHE A 118 -7.82 9.89 14.54
N ASP A 119 -8.58 9.95 15.63
CA ASP A 119 -8.42 10.94 16.69
C ASP A 119 -7.19 10.68 17.57
N ASP A 120 -6.96 11.56 18.55
CA ASP A 120 -5.81 11.48 19.45
C ASP A 120 -5.82 10.18 20.28
N GLU A 121 -6.97 9.61 20.63
CA GLU A 121 -7.05 8.35 21.39
C GLU A 121 -6.65 7.14 20.54
N VAL A 122 -7.13 7.08 19.29
CA VAL A 122 -6.75 6.05 18.31
C VAL A 122 -5.25 6.10 18.05
N LEU A 123 -4.70 7.29 17.82
CA LEU A 123 -3.28 7.47 17.54
C LEU A 123 -2.40 7.18 18.76
N ALA A 124 -2.82 7.59 19.96
CA ALA A 124 -2.13 7.24 21.20
C ALA A 124 -2.13 5.72 21.44
N ALA A 125 -3.24 5.03 21.13
CA ALA A 125 -3.30 3.58 21.23
C ALA A 125 -2.32 2.89 20.25
N MET A 126 -2.17 3.42 19.03
CA MET A 126 -1.16 2.94 18.08
C MET A 126 0.27 3.16 18.60
N ALA A 127 0.56 4.35 19.15
CA ALA A 127 1.87 4.67 19.74
C ALA A 127 2.20 3.82 20.98
N ALA A 128 1.19 3.42 21.75
CA ALA A 128 1.36 2.52 22.90
C ALA A 128 1.71 1.08 22.49
N ASN A 129 1.31 0.65 21.28
CA ASN A 129 1.55 -0.71 20.80
C ASN A 129 2.94 -0.91 20.17
N THR A 130 3.54 0.16 19.65
CA THR A 130 4.84 0.10 18.96
C THR A 130 5.54 1.46 19.04
N PRO A 131 6.87 1.51 19.24
CA PRO A 131 7.62 2.77 19.29
C PRO A 131 7.60 3.52 17.94
N LEU A 132 7.37 2.83 16.84
CA LEU A 132 7.30 3.42 15.50
C LEU A 132 6.07 2.90 14.73
N PRO A 133 4.85 3.41 15.01
CA PRO A 133 3.64 3.03 14.29
C PRO A 133 3.68 3.53 12.85
N LEU A 134 3.13 2.74 11.92
CA LEU A 134 2.86 3.19 10.55
C LEU A 134 1.38 3.54 10.42
N ILE A 135 1.08 4.80 10.15
CA ILE A 135 -0.30 5.29 9.99
C ILE A 135 -0.49 5.74 8.54
N MET A 136 -1.54 5.23 7.89
CA MET A 136 -1.81 5.48 6.48
C MET A 136 -3.25 5.96 6.29
N PRO A 137 -3.54 7.27 6.44
CA PRO A 137 -4.84 7.84 6.10
C PRO A 137 -4.90 8.04 4.57
N LEU A 138 -5.54 7.09 3.88
CA LEU A 138 -5.48 6.97 2.42
C LEU A 138 -6.68 7.57 1.71
N SER A 139 -7.69 8.03 2.44
CA SER A 139 -8.86 8.62 1.81
C SER A 139 -8.58 9.95 1.14
N ASN A 140 -9.28 10.15 0.03
CA ASN A 140 -9.18 11.31 -0.84
C ASN A 140 -10.53 12.03 -0.94
N PRO A 141 -10.56 13.35 -1.15
CA PRO A 141 -9.42 14.30 -1.11
C PRO A 141 -8.93 14.54 0.33
N THR A 142 -8.02 15.50 0.55
CA THR A 142 -7.48 15.86 1.88
C THR A 142 -8.56 16.07 2.95
N ALA A 143 -9.69 16.69 2.59
CA ALA A 143 -10.83 16.91 3.48
C ALA A 143 -11.54 15.63 3.96
N LYS A 144 -11.19 14.47 3.39
CA LYS A 144 -11.74 13.15 3.71
C LYS A 144 -10.69 12.21 4.32
N ALA A 145 -9.47 12.68 4.53
CA ALA A 145 -8.43 11.90 5.19
C ALA A 145 -8.81 11.64 6.65
N GLU A 146 -8.58 10.42 7.13
CA GLU A 146 -8.95 9.99 8.48
C GLU A 146 -8.26 10.83 9.59
N CYS A 147 -7.07 11.36 9.30
CA CYS A 147 -6.39 12.39 10.09
C CYS A 147 -5.37 13.14 9.22
N THR A 148 -4.82 14.23 9.75
CA THR A 148 -3.68 14.91 9.11
C THR A 148 -2.35 14.40 9.67
N PRO A 149 -1.25 14.51 8.89
CA PRO A 149 0.10 14.21 9.37
C PRO A 149 0.51 14.98 10.64
N GLU A 150 0.03 16.22 10.81
CA GLU A 150 0.26 17.02 12.01
C GLU A 150 -0.39 16.40 13.26
N THR A 151 -1.62 15.89 13.13
CA THR A 151 -2.30 15.18 14.23
C THR A 151 -1.53 13.92 14.61
N ILE A 152 -1.06 13.14 13.62
CA ILE A 152 -0.20 11.97 13.87
C ILE A 152 1.06 12.39 14.62
N ALA A 153 1.78 13.40 14.12
CA ALA A 153 3.01 13.86 14.73
C ALA A 153 2.84 14.29 16.20
N ARG A 154 1.76 15.01 16.50
CA ARG A 154 1.43 15.41 17.87
C ARG A 154 1.13 14.21 18.76
N ALA A 155 0.22 13.33 18.34
CA ALA A 155 -0.25 12.21 19.16
C ALA A 155 0.83 11.13 19.38
N THR A 156 1.83 11.03 18.50
CA THR A 156 2.92 10.04 18.62
C THR A 156 4.25 10.66 19.07
N ASN A 157 4.26 11.90 19.56
CA ASN A 157 5.48 12.63 19.96
C ASN A 157 6.56 12.64 18.86
N GLY A 158 6.15 12.75 17.60
CA GLY A 158 7.03 12.76 16.43
C GLY A 158 7.52 11.38 15.97
N ASN A 159 7.32 10.33 16.77
CA ASN A 159 7.76 8.97 16.47
C ASN A 159 6.68 8.20 15.70
N TYR A 160 6.69 8.32 14.37
CA TYR A 160 5.75 7.62 13.49
C TYR A 160 6.36 7.38 12.11
N LEU A 161 5.69 6.60 11.28
CA LEU A 161 5.83 6.59 9.83
C LEU A 161 4.46 6.93 9.23
N CYS A 162 4.42 7.69 8.14
CA CYS A 162 3.17 8.09 7.51
C CYS A 162 3.26 8.12 5.99
N ALA A 163 2.21 7.63 5.34
CA ALA A 163 1.94 7.92 3.94
C ALA A 163 0.45 8.15 3.74
N THR A 164 0.10 9.20 3.00
CA THR A 164 -1.28 9.66 2.82
C THR A 164 -1.77 9.42 1.41
N GLY A 165 -3.09 9.33 1.20
CA GLY A 165 -3.65 9.21 -0.16
C GLY A 165 -3.54 10.52 -0.95
N SER A 166 -3.85 11.62 -0.27
CA SER A 166 -3.77 12.98 -0.80
C SER A 166 -2.45 13.67 -0.41
N PRO A 167 -2.00 14.68 -1.17
CA PRO A 167 -0.77 15.40 -0.83
C PRO A 167 -0.97 16.29 0.40
N PHE A 168 0.02 16.29 1.30
CA PHE A 168 0.11 17.19 2.45
C PHE A 168 1.45 17.93 2.43
N LYS A 169 1.49 19.09 3.07
CA LYS A 169 2.74 19.83 3.29
C LYS A 169 3.65 19.05 4.25
N PRO A 170 4.97 19.30 4.24
CA PRO A 170 5.86 18.80 5.27
C PRO A 170 5.40 19.25 6.67
N VAL A 171 5.63 18.39 7.66
CA VAL A 171 5.28 18.65 9.06
C VAL A 171 6.54 19.01 9.85
N MET A 172 6.47 20.02 10.70
CA MET A 172 7.55 20.33 11.64
C MET A 172 7.52 19.37 12.83
N VAL A 173 8.58 18.58 13.00
CA VAL A 173 8.76 17.64 14.11
C VAL A 173 10.09 17.95 14.78
N ASN A 174 10.07 18.34 16.06
CA ASN A 174 11.28 18.65 16.85
C ASN A 174 12.24 19.63 16.15
N GLY A 175 11.67 20.68 15.53
CA GLY A 175 12.44 21.71 14.82
C GLY A 175 12.96 21.30 13.44
N ARG A 176 12.56 20.14 12.90
CA ARG A 176 12.93 19.68 11.55
C ARG A 176 11.70 19.44 10.69
N GLU A 177 11.77 19.81 9.42
CA GLU A 177 10.73 19.46 8.45
C GLU A 177 10.78 17.97 8.12
N ARG A 178 9.61 17.35 8.09
CA ARG A 178 9.43 15.96 7.71
C ARG A 178 8.47 15.87 6.53
N ALA A 179 8.96 15.38 5.41
CA ALA A 179 8.16 15.19 4.21
C ALA A 179 7.10 14.09 4.40
N VAL A 180 5.93 14.30 3.81
CA VAL A 180 4.82 13.32 3.82
C VAL A 180 4.80 12.60 2.47
N SER A 181 4.89 11.27 2.49
CA SER A 181 4.83 10.49 1.25
C SER A 181 3.38 10.36 0.78
N GLN A 182 3.12 10.67 -0.49
CA GLN A 182 1.81 10.42 -1.09
C GLN A 182 1.76 9.00 -1.67
N CYS A 183 0.96 8.12 -1.07
CA CYS A 183 0.72 6.75 -1.50
C CYS A 183 -0.24 6.71 -2.70
N ASN A 184 0.23 7.21 -3.85
CA ASN A 184 -0.58 7.34 -5.06
C ASN A 184 -0.38 6.15 -6.02
N ASN A 185 -1.45 5.73 -6.67
CA ASN A 185 -1.44 4.63 -7.65
C ASN A 185 -0.58 4.91 -8.89
N LEU A 186 -0.22 6.18 -9.16
CA LEU A 186 0.68 6.58 -10.24
C LEU A 186 2.02 5.82 -10.23
N TYR A 187 2.47 5.35 -9.05
CA TYR A 187 3.73 4.62 -8.92
C TYR A 187 3.63 3.16 -9.40
N ILE A 188 2.42 2.63 -9.56
CA ILE A 188 2.17 1.21 -9.85
C ILE A 188 1.50 1.04 -11.21
N PHE A 189 0.35 1.69 -11.45
CA PHE A 189 -0.49 1.37 -12.62
C PHE A 189 0.22 1.52 -13.97
N PRO A 190 1.01 2.60 -14.24
CA PRO A 190 1.73 2.73 -15.50
C PRO A 190 2.74 1.60 -15.71
N GLY A 191 3.52 1.27 -14.68
CA GLY A 191 4.53 0.21 -14.75
C GLY A 191 3.92 -1.18 -14.89
N VAL A 192 2.88 -1.50 -14.12
CA VAL A 192 2.16 -2.79 -14.23
C VAL A 192 1.53 -2.96 -15.60
N GLY A 193 0.85 -1.94 -16.12
CA GLY A 193 0.27 -1.99 -17.46
C GLY A 193 1.33 -2.19 -18.54
N LEU A 194 2.40 -1.39 -18.52
CA LEU A 194 3.49 -1.51 -19.49
C LEU A 194 4.22 -2.85 -19.41
N GLY A 195 4.52 -3.34 -18.21
CA GLY A 195 5.18 -4.63 -18.01
C GLY A 195 4.32 -5.81 -18.49
N ALA A 196 3.01 -5.78 -18.23
CA ALA A 196 2.08 -6.79 -18.73
C ALA A 196 1.99 -6.78 -20.26
N LEU A 197 1.94 -5.59 -20.88
CA LEU A 197 1.93 -5.44 -22.34
C LEU A 197 3.23 -5.96 -22.99
N ILE A 198 4.39 -5.52 -22.49
CA ILE A 198 5.69 -5.91 -23.05
C ILE A 198 5.96 -7.40 -22.87
N SER A 199 5.56 -7.99 -21.75
CA SER A 199 5.65 -9.42 -21.55
C SER A 199 4.62 -10.22 -22.34
N GLY A 200 3.62 -9.58 -22.95
CA GLY A 200 2.54 -10.29 -23.63
C GLY A 200 1.73 -11.19 -22.69
N SER A 201 1.67 -10.85 -21.40
CA SER A 201 0.96 -11.67 -20.42
C SER A 201 -0.55 -11.66 -20.69
N PRO A 202 -1.23 -12.83 -20.73
CA PRO A 202 -2.67 -12.88 -20.99
C PRO A 202 -3.52 -12.39 -19.81
N ARG A 203 -2.91 -12.22 -18.63
CA ARG A 203 -3.58 -11.76 -17.41
C ARG A 203 -2.59 -11.09 -16.46
N VAL A 204 -3.09 -10.17 -15.64
CA VAL A 204 -2.36 -9.58 -14.51
C VAL A 204 -2.66 -10.41 -13.26
N THR A 205 -1.63 -10.70 -12.45
CA THR A 205 -1.76 -11.55 -11.25
C THR A 205 -1.33 -10.82 -9.98
N ASP A 206 -1.75 -11.30 -8.81
CA ASP A 206 -1.33 -10.75 -7.50
C ASP A 206 0.20 -10.80 -7.31
N ARG A 207 0.87 -11.82 -7.88
CA ARG A 207 2.33 -11.91 -7.87
C ARG A 207 2.99 -10.78 -8.65
N MET A 208 2.40 -10.35 -9.77
CA MET A 208 2.90 -9.19 -10.52
C MET A 208 2.77 -7.89 -9.71
N PHE A 209 1.66 -7.71 -8.99
CA PHE A 209 1.52 -6.56 -8.07
C PHE A 209 2.50 -6.62 -6.89
N MET A 210 2.85 -7.82 -6.43
CA MET A 210 3.88 -8.01 -5.41
C MET A 210 5.26 -7.63 -5.94
N ALA A 211 5.66 -8.16 -7.10
CA ALA A 211 6.92 -7.83 -7.77
C ALA A 211 7.04 -6.32 -8.06
N ALA A 212 5.96 -5.70 -8.54
CA ALA A 212 5.87 -4.24 -8.72
C ALA A 212 6.12 -3.47 -7.42
N SER A 213 5.50 -3.92 -6.32
CA SER A 213 5.64 -3.28 -5.01
C SER A 213 7.05 -3.42 -4.43
N GLU A 214 7.67 -4.59 -4.58
CA GLU A 214 9.04 -4.86 -4.18
C GLU A 214 10.02 -3.98 -4.96
N ALA A 215 9.90 -3.95 -6.28
CA ALA A 215 10.70 -3.09 -7.14
C ALA A 215 10.58 -1.62 -6.74
N LEU A 216 9.36 -1.11 -6.58
CA LEU A 216 9.14 0.27 -6.12
C LEU A 216 9.80 0.56 -4.77
N SER A 217 9.67 -0.34 -3.80
CA SER A 217 10.27 -0.16 -2.48
C SER A 217 11.81 -0.17 -2.52
N ASN A 218 12.41 -0.85 -3.50
CA ASN A 218 13.86 -0.93 -3.69
C ASN A 218 14.45 0.32 -4.34
N LEU A 219 13.61 1.16 -4.96
CA LEU A 219 14.03 2.43 -5.54
C LEU A 219 14.06 3.59 -4.53
N VAL A 220 13.55 3.38 -3.32
CA VAL A 220 13.65 4.37 -2.23
C VAL A 220 15.08 4.32 -1.70
N THR A 221 15.81 5.44 -1.81
CA THR A 221 17.21 5.49 -1.39
C THR A 221 17.35 5.44 0.13
N ALA A 222 18.52 5.06 0.62
CA ALA A 222 18.81 5.11 2.06
C ALA A 222 18.63 6.52 2.64
N GLU A 223 19.00 7.56 1.88
CA GLU A 223 18.77 8.96 2.26
C GLU A 223 17.28 9.30 2.36
N GLU A 224 16.48 8.88 1.37
CA GLU A 224 15.03 9.07 1.38
C GLU A 224 14.41 8.37 2.61
N LEU A 225 14.77 7.10 2.87
CA LEU A 225 14.32 6.35 4.04
C LEU A 225 14.73 7.03 5.36
N ASN A 226 15.98 7.49 5.48
CA ASN A 226 16.50 8.17 6.67
C ASN A 226 15.79 9.51 6.92
N SER A 227 15.31 10.18 5.87
CA SER A 227 14.45 11.37 5.99
C SER A 227 12.98 11.04 6.30
N GLY A 228 12.63 9.76 6.42
CA GLY A 228 11.28 9.28 6.70
C GLY A 228 10.37 9.18 5.48
N LYS A 229 10.90 9.31 4.25
CA LYS A 229 10.13 9.08 3.02
C LYS A 229 9.97 7.58 2.79
N LEU A 230 8.80 7.17 2.30
CA LEU A 230 8.44 5.76 2.07
C LEU A 230 8.32 5.42 0.58
N LEU A 231 8.40 6.43 -0.28
CA LEU A 231 8.33 6.32 -1.74
C LEU A 231 9.37 7.22 -2.40
N PRO A 232 9.84 6.88 -3.62
CA PRO A 232 10.81 7.71 -4.34
C PRO A 232 10.22 9.07 -4.71
N HIS A 233 11.09 10.08 -4.85
CA HIS A 233 10.66 11.39 -5.31
C HIS A 233 9.94 11.33 -6.68
N ILE A 234 8.85 12.10 -6.83
CA ILE A 234 7.97 12.07 -8.02
C ILE A 234 8.69 12.43 -9.32
N SER A 235 9.76 13.23 -9.28
CA SER A 235 10.57 13.55 -10.48
C SER A 235 11.19 12.31 -11.14
N LYS A 236 11.34 11.21 -10.39
CA LYS A 236 11.86 9.92 -10.89
C LYS A 236 10.76 9.04 -11.51
N ILE A 237 9.51 9.50 -11.63
CA ILE A 237 8.37 8.63 -11.93
C ILE A 237 8.48 7.84 -13.23
N ARG A 238 9.11 8.40 -14.28
CA ARG A 238 9.35 7.67 -15.54
C ARG A 238 10.33 6.52 -15.33
N TYR A 239 11.44 6.77 -14.63
CA TYR A 239 12.39 5.72 -14.25
C TYR A 239 11.75 4.67 -13.35
N VAL A 240 10.97 5.10 -12.35
CA VAL A 240 10.21 4.17 -11.49
C VAL A 240 9.26 3.30 -12.32
N SER A 241 8.54 3.87 -13.27
CA SER A 241 7.62 3.14 -14.13
C SER A 241 8.35 2.08 -14.97
N SER A 242 9.55 2.38 -15.50
CA SER A 242 10.31 1.40 -16.28
C SER A 242 10.83 0.24 -15.42
N GLN A 243 11.27 0.51 -14.19
CA GLN A 243 11.73 -0.52 -13.26
C GLN A 243 10.58 -1.39 -12.74
N VAL A 244 9.42 -0.78 -12.45
CA VAL A 244 8.19 -1.53 -12.09
C VAL A 244 7.74 -2.40 -13.26
N ALA A 245 7.75 -1.88 -14.49
CA ALA A 245 7.43 -2.65 -15.69
C ALA A 245 8.38 -3.84 -15.88
N LEU A 246 9.68 -3.64 -15.65
CA LEU A 246 10.67 -4.70 -15.76
C LEU A 246 10.40 -5.81 -14.74
N ALA A 247 10.12 -5.45 -13.49
CA ALA A 247 9.80 -6.43 -12.44
C ALA A 247 8.54 -7.23 -12.75
N VAL A 248 7.51 -6.57 -13.32
CA VAL A 248 6.27 -7.23 -13.74
C VAL A 248 6.50 -8.17 -14.91
N ALA A 249 7.28 -7.75 -15.92
CA ALA A 249 7.63 -8.58 -17.06
C ALA A 249 8.49 -9.79 -16.64
N ARG A 250 9.42 -9.59 -15.70
CA ARG A 250 10.22 -10.65 -15.08
C ARG A 250 9.33 -11.67 -14.38
N GLU A 251 8.40 -11.23 -13.53
CA GLU A 251 7.45 -12.13 -12.84
C GLU A 251 6.55 -12.87 -13.84
N ALA A 252 6.11 -12.21 -14.93
CA ALA A 252 5.34 -12.86 -15.99
C ALA A 252 6.12 -13.99 -16.66
N ARG A 253 7.40 -13.77 -16.96
CA ARG A 253 8.31 -14.77 -17.53
C ARG A 253 8.50 -15.94 -16.56
N GLU A 254 8.80 -15.67 -15.29
CA GLU A 254 9.06 -16.68 -14.26
C GLU A 254 7.81 -17.51 -13.94
N SER A 255 6.64 -16.90 -14.01
CA SER A 255 5.35 -17.58 -13.88
C SER A 255 4.91 -18.35 -15.14
N GLY A 256 5.68 -18.33 -16.23
CA GLY A 256 5.32 -18.95 -17.50
C GLY A 256 4.14 -18.28 -18.22
N LEU A 257 3.82 -17.03 -17.86
CA LEU A 257 2.71 -16.25 -18.42
C LEU A 257 3.15 -15.29 -19.54
N GLY A 258 4.44 -15.00 -19.68
CA GLY A 258 4.92 -13.98 -20.63
C GLY A 258 6.16 -14.38 -21.42
N ALA A 259 6.62 -13.43 -22.24
CA ALA A 259 7.69 -13.56 -23.22
C ALA A 259 9.02 -14.05 -22.59
N ARG A 260 9.71 -14.91 -23.34
CA ARG A 260 11.04 -15.42 -23.00
C ARG A 260 12.10 -14.47 -23.55
N GLY A 261 12.76 -13.74 -22.66
CA GLY A 261 13.89 -12.86 -22.95
C GLY A 261 14.64 -12.56 -21.65
N ASP A 262 15.92 -12.21 -21.73
CA ASP A 262 16.67 -11.74 -20.58
C ASP A 262 16.19 -10.34 -20.12
N ASP A 263 16.65 -9.93 -18.95
CA ASP A 263 16.20 -8.67 -18.33
C ASP A 263 16.65 -7.44 -19.11
N GLU A 264 17.80 -7.50 -19.79
CA GLU A 264 18.33 -6.41 -20.60
C GLU A 264 17.42 -6.15 -21.82
N LYS A 265 17.06 -7.22 -22.53
CA LYS A 265 16.14 -7.14 -23.66
C LYS A 265 14.76 -6.66 -23.23
N LEU A 266 14.22 -7.16 -22.12
CA LEU A 266 12.93 -6.71 -21.58
C LEU A 266 12.98 -5.22 -21.23
N LEU A 267 14.05 -4.75 -20.58
CA LEU A 267 14.22 -3.34 -20.25
C LEU A 267 14.31 -2.47 -21.51
N GLN A 268 15.05 -2.90 -22.53
CA GLN A 268 15.14 -2.17 -23.79
C GLN A 268 13.78 -2.07 -24.48
N MET A 269 12.99 -3.15 -24.50
CA MET A 269 11.63 -3.14 -25.06
C MET A 269 10.72 -2.17 -24.29
N ILE A 270 10.81 -2.16 -22.96
CA ILE A 270 10.08 -1.22 -22.10
C ILE A 270 10.45 0.21 -22.45
N LEU A 271 11.74 0.55 -22.48
CA LEU A 271 12.21 1.91 -22.75
C LEU A 271 11.80 2.37 -24.15
N ASN A 272 11.88 1.50 -25.15
CA ASN A 272 11.43 1.80 -26.52
C ASN A 272 9.92 2.04 -26.63
N ALA A 273 9.13 1.39 -25.78
CA ALA A 273 7.67 1.55 -25.76
C ALA A 273 7.19 2.75 -24.94
N MET A 274 8.05 3.37 -24.13
CA MET A 274 7.69 4.55 -23.35
C MET A 274 7.55 5.77 -24.25
N TRP A 275 6.33 6.29 -24.37
CA TRP A 275 6.05 7.50 -25.14
C TRP A 275 6.87 8.71 -24.65
N GLU A 276 7.39 9.48 -25.61
CA GLU A 276 8.09 10.75 -25.37
C GLU A 276 7.29 11.92 -25.93
N PRO A 277 7.14 13.03 -25.17
CA PRO A 277 6.45 14.23 -25.62
C PRO A 277 7.30 15.05 -26.60
N LYS A 278 7.61 14.47 -27.77
CA LYS A 278 8.37 15.13 -28.84
C LYS A 278 7.53 15.14 -30.11
N TYR A 279 7.53 16.27 -30.81
CA TYR A 279 6.91 16.34 -32.13
C TYR A 279 7.64 15.43 -33.10
N LEU A 280 6.88 14.61 -33.83
CA LEU A 280 7.42 13.82 -34.92
C LEU A 280 7.53 14.68 -36.19
N PRO A 281 8.52 14.43 -37.06
CA PRO A 281 8.62 15.11 -38.34
C PRO A 281 7.33 14.92 -39.15
N LEU A 282 6.74 16.02 -39.61
CA LEU A 282 5.60 15.97 -40.53
C LEU A 282 6.09 15.47 -41.89
N ARG A 283 5.45 14.43 -42.42
CA ARG A 283 5.67 14.00 -43.79
C ARG A 283 4.52 14.51 -44.64
N TYR A 284 4.84 15.30 -45.65
CA TYR A 284 3.86 15.69 -46.66
C TYR A 284 3.43 14.44 -47.44
N GLN A 285 2.14 14.11 -47.36
CA GLN A 285 1.51 13.09 -48.20
C GLN A 285 0.84 13.83 -49.36
N LYS A 286 1.29 13.56 -50.60
CA LYS A 286 0.60 14.05 -51.79
C LYS A 286 -0.84 13.55 -51.74
N PRO A 287 -1.85 14.40 -51.98
CA PRO A 287 -3.23 13.94 -52.09
C PRO A 287 -3.32 12.89 -53.21
N ASP A 288 -3.99 11.77 -52.91
CA ASP A 288 -4.32 10.76 -53.92
C ASP A 288 -5.64 11.16 -54.56
N PHE A 289 -5.60 11.43 -55.86
CA PHE A 289 -6.77 11.79 -56.67
C PHE A 289 -7.24 10.63 -57.55
N SER A 290 -6.78 9.40 -57.31
CA SER A 290 -7.36 8.23 -57.98
C SER A 290 -8.74 7.92 -57.40
N PHE A 291 -9.76 8.15 -58.22
CA PHE A 291 -11.16 7.78 -58.02
C PHE A 291 -11.44 6.41 -58.67
#